data_AF-A0A1M7A3H0-F1
#
_entry.id   AF-A0A1M7A3H0-F1
#
_cell.length_a   1.000
_cell.length_b   1.000
_cell.length_c   1.000
_cell.angle_alpha   90.00
_cell.angle_beta   90.00
_cell.angle_gamma   90.00
#
_symmetry.space_group_name_H-M   'P 1'
#
loop_
_entity.id
_entity.type
_entity.pdbx_description
1 polymer ?
#
loop_
_entity_poly.entity_id
_entity_poly.type
_entity_poly.pdbx_seq_one_letter_code
_entity_poly.pdbx_strand_id
1 'polypeptide(L)'
;MEDLESHNKAGIYRDYLLKKKIIKFNKSEMGSLLDILGICGILPSNNYPCYDVKFADITWRAPVEHTNDFSFPFNRWQVKDGVNTERFQKVFGMLYTK
;
A
#
# COMPACT_ATOMS: atom_id res chain seq x y z
N MET A 1 14.75 -12.55 2.70
CA MET A 1 13.40 -11.94 2.80
C MET A 1 12.80 -12.38 4.14
N GLU A 2 13.51 -12.09 5.23
CA GLU A 2 13.43 -12.85 6.50
C GLU A 2 12.74 -12.08 7.64
N ASP A 3 12.29 -10.83 7.40
CA ASP A 3 11.84 -9.93 8.47
C ASP A 3 10.33 -9.57 8.43
N LEU A 4 9.57 -9.98 7.40
CA LEU A 4 8.15 -9.63 7.24
C LEU A 4 7.31 -10.89 7.06
N GLU A 5 6.34 -11.07 7.95
CA GLU A 5 5.37 -12.16 7.85
C GLU A 5 4.21 -11.77 6.93
N SER A 6 3.62 -12.75 6.27
CA SER A 6 2.58 -12.56 5.24
C SER A 6 1.36 -11.77 5.72
N HIS A 7 1.05 -11.85 7.00
CA HIS A 7 -0.10 -11.19 7.63
C HIS A 7 0.24 -9.83 8.25
N ASN A 8 1.51 -9.39 8.20
CA ASN A 8 1.90 -8.07 8.68
C ASN A 8 1.18 -6.98 7.85
N LYS A 9 0.73 -5.93 8.56
CA LYS A 9 -0.10 -4.84 8.01
C LYS A 9 0.75 -3.67 7.51
N ALA A 10 0.08 -2.72 6.85
CA ALA A 10 0.62 -1.45 6.34
C ALA A 10 1.65 -0.76 7.26
N GLY A 11 1.37 -0.62 8.56
CA GLY A 11 2.27 0.06 9.50
C GLY A 11 3.60 -0.64 9.71
N ILE A 12 3.58 -1.97 9.88
CA ILE A 12 4.79 -2.77 10.03
C ILE A 12 5.61 -2.73 8.74
N TYR A 13 4.93 -2.76 7.58
CA TYR A 13 5.58 -2.65 6.28
C TYR A 13 6.29 -1.29 6.09
N ARG A 14 5.65 -0.18 6.45
CA ARG A 14 6.27 1.16 6.46
C ARG A 14 7.55 1.17 7.31
N ASP A 15 7.47 0.66 8.53
CA ASP A 15 8.59 0.69 9.48
C ASP A 15 9.74 -0.20 9.01
N TYR A 16 9.43 -1.33 8.37
CA TYR A 16 10.39 -2.17 7.66
C TYR A 16 11.09 -1.40 6.53
N LEU A 17 10.36 -0.70 5.66
CA LEU A 17 10.95 0.06 4.56
C LEU A 17 11.87 1.17 5.06
N LEU A 18 11.47 1.88 6.11
CA LEU A 18 12.29 2.90 6.77
C LEU A 18 13.58 2.30 7.34
N LYS A 19 13.50 1.12 7.97
CA LYS A 19 14.67 0.40 8.50
C LYS A 19 15.64 -0.02 7.40
N LYS A 20 15.14 -0.44 6.23
CA LYS A 20 15.98 -0.79 5.07
C LYS A 20 16.66 0.41 4.43
N LYS A 21 16.18 1.63 4.67
CA LYS A 21 16.77 2.90 4.17
C LYS A 21 17.03 2.90 2.66
N ILE A 22 16.19 2.21 1.89
CA ILE A 22 16.28 2.15 0.42
C ILE A 22 16.09 3.55 -0.17
N ILE A 23 15.16 4.31 0.42
CA ILE A 23 14.92 5.72 0.12
C ILE A 23 15.00 6.48 1.45
N LYS A 24 15.68 7.63 1.46
CA LYS A 24 15.78 8.48 2.65
C LYS A 24 14.47 9.25 2.83
N PHE A 25 13.52 8.63 3.52
CA PHE A 25 12.29 9.26 3.97
C PHE A 25 12.15 9.20 5.48
N ASN A 26 11.42 10.16 6.03
CA ASN A 26 10.89 10.07 7.38
C ASN A 26 9.56 9.26 7.41
N LYS A 27 9.04 9.02 8.60
CA LYS A 27 7.82 8.22 8.80
C LYS A 27 6.59 8.78 8.10
N SER A 28 6.45 10.11 8.08
CA SER A 28 5.33 10.80 7.42
C SER A 28 5.42 10.69 5.91
N GLU A 29 6.59 11.00 5.33
CA GLU A 29 6.84 10.93 3.88
C GLU A 29 6.61 9.53 3.33
N MET A 30 7.12 8.49 4.01
CA MET A 30 6.89 7.11 3.64
C MET A 30 5.40 6.75 3.74
N GLY A 31 4.70 7.23 4.78
CA GLY A 31 3.26 7.05 4.93
C GLY A 31 2.48 7.63 3.76
N SER A 32 2.73 8.90 3.42
CA SER A 32 2.09 9.58 2.29
C SER A 32 2.35 8.88 0.97
N LEU A 33 3.59 8.42 0.72
CA LEU A 33 3.90 7.65 -0.48
C LEU A 33 3.07 6.36 -0.55
N LEU A 34 2.99 5.59 0.54
CA LEU A 34 2.25 4.34 0.56
C LEU A 34 0.74 4.56 0.36
N ASP A 35 0.16 5.60 0.95
CA ASP A 35 -1.25 5.97 0.72
C ASP A 35 -1.50 6.34 -0.75
N ILE A 36 -0.61 7.13 -1.37
CA ILE A 36 -0.69 7.47 -2.80
C ILE A 36 -0.64 6.20 -3.66
N LEU A 37 0.31 5.29 -3.39
CA LEU A 37 0.42 4.01 -4.10
C LEU A 37 -0.83 3.14 -3.90
N GLY A 38 -1.44 3.17 -2.72
CA GLY A 38 -2.73 2.55 -2.45
C GLY A 38 -3.83 3.11 -3.35
N ILE A 39 -4.00 4.45 -3.38
CA ILE A 39 -5.01 5.13 -4.21
C ILE A 39 -4.81 4.78 -5.70
N CYS A 40 -3.56 4.73 -6.17
CA CYS A 40 -3.21 4.34 -7.53
C CYS A 40 -3.46 2.84 -7.85
N GLY A 41 -3.85 2.03 -6.87
CA GLY A 41 -4.09 0.61 -7.05
C GLY A 41 -2.82 -0.24 -7.17
N ILE A 42 -1.68 0.29 -6.76
CA ILE A 42 -0.38 -0.39 -6.79
C ILE A 42 -0.22 -1.29 -5.56
N LEU A 43 -0.83 -0.90 -4.45
CA LEU A 43 -0.90 -1.70 -3.22
C LEU A 43 -2.38 -2.04 -2.90
N PRO A 44 -3.08 -2.79 -3.76
CA PRO A 44 -4.46 -3.18 -3.51
C PRO A 44 -4.50 -4.37 -2.55
N SER A 45 -5.57 -4.49 -1.75
CA SER A 45 -5.87 -5.75 -1.06
C SER A 45 -6.77 -6.61 -1.94
N ASN A 46 -6.62 -7.94 -1.87
CA ASN A 46 -7.43 -8.86 -2.67
C ASN A 46 -8.95 -8.70 -2.44
N ASN A 47 -9.34 -8.39 -1.21
CA ASN A 47 -10.75 -8.23 -0.82
C ASN A 47 -11.22 -6.76 -0.89
N TYR A 48 -10.28 -5.82 -0.99
CA TYR A 48 -10.55 -4.38 -0.92
C TYR A 48 -9.76 -3.66 -2.02
N PRO A 49 -10.31 -3.63 -3.25
CA PRO A 49 -9.63 -2.99 -4.36
C PRO A 49 -9.64 -1.46 -4.23
N CYS A 50 -8.81 -0.78 -5.02
CA CYS A 50 -8.73 0.68 -5.10
C CYS A 50 -9.96 1.31 -5.77
N TYR A 51 -10.09 2.63 -5.62
CA TYR A 51 -11.29 3.38 -6.03
C TYR A 51 -11.62 3.32 -7.51
N ASP A 52 -10.63 3.10 -8.37
CA ASP A 52 -10.87 2.99 -9.81
C ASP A 52 -11.55 1.67 -10.21
N VAL A 53 -11.50 0.65 -9.35
CA VAL A 53 -12.22 -0.62 -9.51
C VAL A 53 -13.58 -0.54 -8.83
N LYS A 54 -13.62 -0.04 -7.59
CA LYS A 54 -14.86 0.02 -6.81
C LYS A 54 -14.84 1.19 -5.82
N PHE A 55 -15.88 2.01 -5.86
CA PHE A 55 -16.09 3.00 -4.82
C PHE A 55 -16.34 2.34 -3.46
N ALA A 56 -15.64 2.82 -2.43
CA ALA A 56 -15.80 2.39 -1.06
C ALA A 56 -16.52 3.48 -0.25
N ASP A 57 -17.68 3.16 0.32
CA ASP A 57 -18.37 4.07 1.24
C ASP A 57 -17.66 4.14 2.62
N ILE A 58 -18.20 4.92 3.54
CA ILE A 58 -17.57 5.15 4.86
C ILE A 58 -17.36 3.86 5.65
N THR A 59 -18.24 2.87 5.52
CA THR A 59 -18.14 1.60 6.24
C THR A 59 -16.98 0.74 5.74
N TRP A 60 -16.67 0.83 4.45
CA TRP A 60 -15.52 0.18 3.84
C TRP A 60 -14.21 0.94 4.08
N ARG A 61 -14.27 2.28 4.01
CA ARG A 61 -13.11 3.16 4.14
C ARG A 61 -12.56 3.29 5.55
N ALA A 62 -13.43 3.16 6.56
CA ALA A 62 -13.04 3.30 7.95
C ALA A 62 -11.82 2.42 8.28
N PRO A 63 -10.87 2.93 9.08
CA PRO A 63 -9.71 2.15 9.49
C PRO A 63 -10.16 0.87 10.21
N VAL A 64 -9.45 -0.23 9.95
CA VAL A 64 -9.78 -1.53 10.54
C VAL A 64 -9.63 -1.51 12.06
N GLU A 65 -8.70 -0.69 12.55
CA GLU A 65 -8.33 -0.56 13.95
C GLU A 65 -7.83 0.85 14.24
N HIS A 66 -7.95 1.27 15.51
CA HIS A 66 -7.62 2.62 15.97
C HIS A 66 -6.12 2.99 15.81
N THR A 67 -5.23 2.01 15.67
CA THR A 67 -3.79 2.20 15.49
C THR A 67 -3.37 2.28 14.01
N ASN A 68 -4.30 2.14 13.08
CA ASN A 68 -4.01 2.21 11.65
C ASN A 68 -4.11 3.65 11.17
N ASP A 69 -2.93 4.27 11.01
CA ASP A 69 -2.79 5.66 10.56
C ASP A 69 -2.99 5.85 9.04
N PHE A 70 -3.24 4.79 8.28
CA PHE A 70 -3.32 4.85 6.82
C PHE A 70 -4.75 5.03 6.31
N SER A 71 -4.86 5.51 5.08
CA SER A 71 -6.13 5.72 4.41
C SER A 71 -6.54 4.50 3.58
N PHE A 72 -7.83 4.35 3.32
CA PHE A 72 -8.30 3.39 2.32
C PHE A 72 -7.78 3.80 0.94
N PRO A 73 -7.26 2.85 0.13
CA PRO A 73 -7.35 1.39 0.30
C PRO A 73 -6.18 0.74 1.06
N PHE A 74 -5.07 1.45 1.25
CA PHE A 74 -3.85 0.86 1.81
C PHE A 74 -4.02 0.39 3.27
N ASN A 75 -4.92 1.00 4.03
CA ASN A 75 -5.24 0.55 5.39
C ASN A 75 -5.78 -0.89 5.47
N ARG A 76 -6.24 -1.49 4.36
CA ARG A 76 -6.67 -2.89 4.26
C ARG A 76 -5.55 -3.84 3.77
N TRP A 77 -4.41 -3.30 3.33
CA TRP A 77 -3.32 -4.06 2.71
C TRP A 77 -2.49 -4.84 3.73
N GLN A 78 -2.06 -6.04 3.33
CA GLN A 78 -1.12 -6.90 4.06
C GLN A 78 0.04 -7.31 3.15
N VAL A 79 1.17 -7.73 3.74
CA VAL A 79 2.36 -8.17 2.98
C VAL A 79 2.03 -9.21 1.90
N LYS A 80 1.15 -10.16 2.20
CA LYS A 80 0.70 -11.20 1.24
C LYS A 80 -0.03 -10.65 0.02
N ASP A 81 -0.63 -9.46 0.11
CA ASP A 81 -1.32 -8.83 -1.01
C ASP A 81 -0.32 -8.33 -2.06
N GLY A 82 0.91 -8.02 -1.63
CA GLY A 82 2.02 -7.71 -2.53
C GLY A 82 1.85 -6.41 -3.32
N VAL A 83 2.65 -6.27 -4.38
CA VAL A 83 2.63 -5.13 -5.29
C VAL A 83 1.96 -5.53 -6.59
N ASN A 84 0.98 -4.76 -7.04
CA ASN A 84 0.40 -4.91 -8.36
C ASN A 84 1.33 -4.27 -9.41
N THR A 85 2.19 -5.08 -10.01
CA THR A 85 3.20 -4.65 -10.97
C THR A 85 2.61 -4.13 -12.29
N GLU A 86 1.49 -4.70 -12.74
CA GLU A 86 0.76 -4.22 -13.92
C GLU A 86 0.26 -2.78 -13.70
N ARG A 87 -0.36 -2.51 -12.53
CA ARG A 87 -0.80 -1.17 -12.16
C ARG A 87 0.37 -0.20 -12.00
N PHE A 88 1.46 -0.66 -11.40
CA PHE A 88 2.66 0.16 -11.26
C PHE A 88 3.18 0.64 -12.63
N GLN A 89 3.28 -0.28 -13.60
CA GLN A 89 3.69 0.04 -14.97
C GLN A 89 2.72 1.01 -15.66
N LYS A 90 1.41 0.76 -15.53
CA LYS A 90 0.37 1.61 -16.12
C LYS A 90 0.39 3.04 -15.57
N VAL A 91 0.58 3.21 -14.26
CA VAL A 91 0.55 4.52 -13.58
C VAL A 91 1.82 5.32 -13.86
N PHE A 92 3.00 4.70 -13.78
CA PHE A 92 4.27 5.40 -13.94
C PHE A 92 4.81 5.38 -15.38
N GLY A 93 4.07 4.81 -16.34
CA GLY A 93 4.46 4.78 -17.74
C GLY A 93 5.72 3.95 -18.01
N MET A 94 6.07 3.02 -17.12
CA MET A 94 7.17 2.07 -17.36
C MET A 94 6.69 0.99 -18.34
N LEU A 95 6.55 1.37 -19.60
CA LEU A 95 6.43 0.43 -20.70
C LEU A 95 7.75 -0.35 -20.77
N TYR A 96 7.69 -1.67 -20.58
CA TYR A 96 8.74 -2.55 -21.06
C TYR A 96 8.88 -2.27 -22.56
N THR A 97 9.93 -1.54 -22.94
CA THR A 97 10.36 -1.50 -24.33
C THR A 97 10.96 -2.87 -24.58
N LYS A 98 10.26 -3.66 -25.38
CA LYS A 98 10.65 -5.01 -25.77
C LYS A 98 11.90 -4.97 -26.65
#